data_AF-A0AAJ1CHT3-F1
#
_entry.id   AF-A0AAJ1CHT3-F1
#
_cell.length_a   1.000
_cell.length_b   1.000
_cell.length_c   1.000
_cell.angle_alpha   90.00
_cell.angle_beta   90.00
_cell.angle_gamma   90.00
#
_symmetry.space_group_name_H-M   'P 1'
#
loop_
_entity.id
_entity.type
_entity.pdbx_description
1 polymer ?
#
loop_
_entity_poly.entity_id
_entity_poly.type
_entity_poly.pdbx_seq_one_letter_code
_entity_poly.pdbx_strand_id
1 'polypeptide(L)'
;MSNNLDNFITTHYPQWVEYATYHVRYSRLPIDPAEVVNDVLCTLLERDVSKLEHLMNARNKDGTELDFFVMRIIKISIHSPRSPFRYQRGQHCTDRLEDSIRTLPAPTPDFNQEDAYMQVRQVFDTLQVSELSKRIFAWRFFEGKTFAEWPGPESPKFIYDTFNRILLIISAKIRRKNAP
;
A
#
# COMPACT_ATOMS: atom_id res chain seq x y z
N MET A 1 -7.05 37.62 -19.57
CA MET A 1 -6.57 36.43 -20.33
C MET A 1 -7.45 35.26 -19.89
N SER A 2 -7.78 34.31 -20.77
CA SER A 2 -8.57 33.07 -20.52
C SER A 2 -10.03 32.95 -21.02
N ASN A 3 -10.67 33.97 -21.61
CA ASN A 3 -12.07 33.80 -22.09
C ASN A 3 -12.27 32.66 -23.11
N ASN A 4 -11.24 32.34 -23.92
CA ASN A 4 -11.35 31.29 -24.92
C ASN A 4 -11.27 29.89 -24.30
N LEU A 5 -10.34 29.69 -23.36
CA LEU A 5 -10.20 28.42 -22.65
C LEU A 5 -11.42 28.15 -21.74
N ASP A 6 -11.94 29.17 -21.06
CA ASP A 6 -13.11 29.03 -20.19
C ASP A 6 -14.37 28.69 -21.00
N ASN A 7 -14.55 29.31 -22.17
CA ASN A 7 -15.62 28.97 -23.10
C ASN A 7 -15.47 27.54 -23.64
N PHE A 8 -14.24 27.13 -23.95
CA PHE A 8 -13.94 25.77 -24.40
C PHE A 8 -14.31 24.75 -23.31
N ILE A 9 -13.84 24.95 -22.08
CA ILE A 9 -14.13 24.11 -20.92
C ILE A 9 -15.65 24.04 -20.71
N THR A 10 -16.35 25.16 -20.70
CA THR A 10 -17.81 25.21 -20.49
C THR A 10 -18.57 24.40 -21.54
N THR A 11 -18.10 24.43 -22.79
CA THR A 11 -18.73 23.70 -23.90
C THR A 11 -18.49 22.19 -23.81
N HIS A 12 -17.30 21.76 -23.40
CA HIS A 12 -16.90 20.34 -23.37
C HIS A 12 -17.17 19.66 -22.03
N TYR A 13 -17.41 20.44 -20.96
CA TYR A 13 -17.68 19.95 -19.62
C TYR A 13 -18.78 18.88 -19.56
N PRO A 14 -19.95 19.03 -20.21
CA PRO A 14 -20.98 17.99 -20.19
C PRO A 14 -20.52 16.66 -20.78
N GLN A 15 -19.70 16.70 -21.84
CA GLN A 15 -19.15 15.50 -22.48
C GLN A 15 -18.14 14.79 -21.57
N TRP A 16 -17.30 15.56 -20.87
CA TRP A 16 -16.37 15.01 -19.89
C TRP A 16 -17.10 14.39 -18.69
N VAL A 17 -18.20 14.99 -18.24
CA VAL A 17 -19.07 14.41 -17.17
C VAL A 17 -19.74 13.13 -17.65
N GLU A 18 -20.21 13.06 -18.89
CA GLU A 18 -20.77 11.82 -19.45
C GLU A 18 -19.71 10.72 -19.53
N TYR A 19 -18.50 11.06 -19.97
CA TYR A 19 -17.36 10.14 -19.98
C TYR A 19 -16.96 9.66 -18.57
N ALA A 20 -16.93 10.57 -17.60
CA ALA A 20 -16.71 10.23 -16.20
C ALA A 20 -17.81 9.30 -15.68
N THR A 21 -19.08 9.58 -16.01
CA THR A 21 -20.24 8.77 -15.62
C THR A 21 -20.12 7.34 -16.11
N TYR A 22 -19.70 7.15 -17.37
CA TYR A 22 -19.43 5.82 -17.93
C TYR A 22 -18.39 5.06 -17.09
N HIS A 23 -17.28 5.70 -16.73
CA HIS A 23 -16.21 5.08 -15.96
C HIS A 23 -16.55 4.87 -14.48
N VAL A 24 -17.30 5.79 -13.85
CA VAL A 24 -17.79 5.66 -12.48
C VAL A 24 -18.73 4.45 -12.36
N ARG A 25 -19.67 4.29 -13.31
CA ARG A 25 -20.58 3.13 -13.36
C ARG A 25 -19.80 1.80 -13.38
N TYR A 26 -18.68 1.74 -14.10
CA TYR A 26 -17.83 0.55 -14.15
C TYR A 26 -17.01 0.33 -12.86
N SER A 27 -16.65 1.41 -12.16
CA SER A 27 -15.85 1.36 -10.93
C SER A 27 -16.61 0.85 -9.70
N ARG A 28 -17.95 0.89 -9.71
CA ARG A 28 -18.85 0.57 -8.57
C ARG A 28 -18.60 1.42 -7.31
N LEU A 29 -17.95 2.57 -7.45
CA LEU A 29 -17.69 3.50 -6.36
C LEU A 29 -18.81 4.55 -6.28
N PRO A 30 -19.22 4.98 -5.07
CA PRO A 30 -20.22 6.04 -4.88
C PRO A 30 -19.56 7.42 -5.07
N ILE A 31 -19.07 7.68 -6.28
CA ILE A 31 -18.41 8.95 -6.65
C ILE A 31 -19.36 9.76 -7.52
N ASP A 32 -19.50 11.06 -7.26
CA ASP A 32 -20.17 11.97 -8.19
C ASP A 32 -19.26 12.22 -9.41
N PRO A 33 -19.68 11.85 -10.64
CA PRO A 33 -18.89 12.11 -11.85
C PRO A 33 -18.52 13.58 -12.05
N ALA A 34 -19.38 14.52 -11.61
CA ALA A 34 -19.11 15.95 -11.73
C ALA A 34 -17.96 16.39 -10.81
N GLU A 35 -17.88 15.85 -9.59
CA GLU A 35 -16.77 16.12 -8.67
C GLU A 35 -15.42 15.69 -9.23
N VAL A 36 -15.39 14.53 -9.93
CA VAL A 36 -14.16 14.05 -10.60
C VAL A 36 -13.70 15.02 -11.67
N VAL A 37 -14.62 15.48 -12.52
CA VAL A 37 -14.28 16.41 -13.60
C VAL A 37 -13.80 17.75 -13.02
N ASN A 38 -14.45 18.25 -11.97
CA ASN A 38 -14.05 19.47 -11.29
C ASN A 38 -12.64 19.37 -10.70
N ASP A 39 -12.35 18.32 -9.94
CA ASP A 39 -11.03 18.12 -9.33
C ASP A 39 -9.92 18.01 -10.38
N VAL A 40 -10.19 17.29 -11.47
CA VAL A 40 -9.27 17.18 -12.60
C VAL A 40 -9.02 18.54 -13.23
N LEU A 41 -10.07 19.33 -13.50
CA LEU A 41 -9.92 20.65 -14.11
C LEU A 41 -9.19 21.63 -13.20
N CYS A 42 -9.53 21.67 -11.91
CA CYS A 42 -8.82 22.47 -10.92
C CYS A 42 -7.33 22.12 -10.89
N THR A 43 -7.00 20.83 -10.79
CA THR A 43 -5.60 20.37 -10.77
C THR A 43 -4.83 20.74 -12.04
N LEU A 44 -5.49 20.68 -13.20
CA LEU A 44 -4.88 21.03 -14.48
C LEU A 44 -4.66 22.54 -14.63
N LEU A 45 -5.66 23.34 -14.25
CA LEU A 45 -5.61 24.80 -14.29
C LEU A 45 -4.58 25.37 -13.30
N GLU A 46 -4.45 24.78 -12.12
CA GLU A 46 -3.44 25.17 -11.12
C GLU A 46 -2.01 24.86 -11.57
N ARG A 47 -1.81 23.84 -12.42
CA ARG A 47 -0.48 23.41 -12.85
C ARG A 47 0.11 24.27 -13.95
N ASP A 48 -0.57 24.35 -15.10
CA ASP A 48 0.00 24.96 -16.30
C ASP A 48 -1.08 25.31 -17.34
N VAL A 49 -1.64 26.52 -17.24
CA VAL A 49 -2.67 27.02 -18.14
C VAL A 49 -2.16 27.17 -19.58
N SER A 50 -0.91 27.59 -19.77
CA SER A 50 -0.32 27.80 -21.10
C SER A 50 -0.22 26.50 -21.90
N LYS A 51 0.08 25.39 -21.22
CA LYS A 51 0.03 24.05 -21.84
C LYS A 51 -1.38 23.66 -22.26
N LEU A 52 -2.40 23.98 -21.46
CA LEU A 52 -3.79 23.67 -21.81
C LEU A 52 -4.26 24.47 -23.03
N GLU A 53 -3.89 25.75 -23.12
CA GLU A 53 -4.16 26.58 -24.30
C GLU A 53 -3.48 26.02 -25.56
N HIS A 54 -2.25 25.50 -25.44
CA HIS A 54 -1.58 24.83 -26.55
C HIS A 54 -2.33 23.57 -27.00
N LEU A 55 -2.73 22.72 -26.05
CA LEU A 55 -3.47 21.49 -26.31
C LEU A 55 -4.87 21.73 -26.86
N MET A 56 -5.51 22.84 -26.48
CA MET A 56 -6.81 23.26 -27.03
C MET A 56 -6.72 23.58 -28.52
N ASN A 57 -5.61 24.20 -28.94
CA ASN A 57 -5.37 24.57 -30.34
C ASN A 57 -4.83 23.42 -31.19
N ALA A 58 -4.37 22.33 -30.56
CA ALA A 58 -3.90 21.14 -31.25
C ALA A 58 -5.08 20.20 -31.56
N ARG A 59 -5.24 19.85 -32.84
CA ARG A 59 -6.35 18.99 -33.31
C ARG A 59 -5.95 17.52 -33.29
N ASN A 60 -6.82 16.67 -32.79
CA ASN A 60 -6.71 15.21 -32.84
C ASN A 60 -7.91 14.62 -33.60
N LYS A 61 -7.85 13.34 -33.98
CA LYS A 61 -8.74 12.70 -34.98
C LYS A 61 -10.23 13.00 -34.78
N ASP A 62 -10.72 12.95 -33.53
CA ASP A 62 -12.15 13.12 -33.20
C ASP A 62 -12.40 14.17 -32.10
N GLY A 63 -11.44 15.07 -31.84
CA GLY A 63 -11.53 16.08 -30.76
C GLY A 63 -10.25 16.93 -30.65
N THR A 64 -10.13 17.75 -29.61
CA THR A 64 -8.87 18.46 -29.33
C THR A 64 -7.91 17.58 -28.55
N GLU A 65 -6.60 17.85 -28.62
CA GLU A 65 -5.65 17.16 -27.74
C GLU A 65 -5.95 17.42 -26.26
N LEU A 66 -6.55 18.57 -25.94
CA LEU A 66 -7.04 18.88 -24.60
C LEU A 66 -8.13 17.90 -24.15
N ASP A 67 -9.10 17.57 -25.00
CA ASP A 67 -10.13 16.57 -24.68
C ASP A 67 -9.53 15.22 -24.34
N PHE A 68 -8.64 14.72 -25.20
CA PHE A 68 -7.96 13.44 -24.97
C PHE A 68 -7.14 13.45 -23.69
N PHE A 69 -6.50 14.58 -23.39
CA PHE A 69 -5.71 14.75 -22.19
C PHE A 69 -6.60 14.74 -20.95
N VAL A 70 -7.66 15.55 -20.90
CA VAL A 70 -8.62 15.61 -19.78
C VAL A 70 -9.28 14.24 -19.56
N MET A 71 -9.78 13.61 -20.62
CA MET A 71 -10.37 12.26 -20.55
C MET A 71 -9.38 11.22 -20.00
N ARG A 72 -8.10 11.28 -20.41
CA ARG A 72 -7.06 10.38 -19.87
C ARG A 72 -6.88 10.59 -18.37
N ILE A 73 -6.83 11.84 -17.90
CA ILE A 73 -6.67 12.15 -16.48
C ILE A 73 -7.91 11.72 -15.68
N ILE A 74 -9.13 11.94 -16.20
CA ILE A 74 -10.38 11.43 -15.60
C ILE A 74 -10.32 9.91 -15.43
N LYS A 75 -9.93 9.18 -16.48
CA LYS A 75 -9.81 7.72 -16.42
C LYS A 75 -8.79 7.27 -15.36
N ILE A 76 -7.62 7.91 -15.30
CA ILE A 76 -6.62 7.61 -14.26
C ILE A 76 -7.18 7.91 -12.88
N SER A 77 -7.87 9.03 -12.69
CA SER A 77 -8.43 9.45 -11.41
C SER A 77 -9.54 8.50 -10.94
N ILE A 78 -10.33 7.92 -11.83
CA ILE A 78 -11.36 6.95 -11.43
C ILE A 78 -10.75 5.57 -11.13
N HIS A 79 -9.81 5.09 -11.93
CA HIS A 79 -9.33 3.70 -11.84
C HIS A 79 -8.08 3.51 -10.98
N SER A 80 -7.25 4.55 -10.80
CA SER A 80 -5.99 4.44 -10.06
C SER A 80 -6.24 4.09 -8.59
N PRO A 81 -5.64 3.00 -8.07
CA PRO A 81 -5.75 2.62 -6.65
C PRO A 81 -5.25 3.70 -5.68
N ARG A 82 -4.38 4.60 -6.16
CA ARG A 82 -3.82 5.72 -5.37
C ARG A 82 -4.56 7.04 -5.57
N SER A 83 -5.63 7.04 -6.37
CA SER A 83 -6.43 8.24 -6.58
C SER A 83 -7.13 8.64 -5.28
N PRO A 84 -7.27 9.94 -4.96
CA PRO A 84 -8.04 10.40 -3.80
C PRO A 84 -9.49 9.92 -3.81
N PHE A 85 -10.07 9.68 -5.00
CA PHE A 85 -11.42 9.10 -5.15
C PHE A 85 -11.51 7.63 -4.72
N ARG A 86 -10.37 6.93 -4.63
CA ARG A 86 -10.26 5.53 -4.20
C ARG A 86 -9.55 5.36 -2.85
N TYR A 87 -8.74 6.34 -2.48
CA TYR A 87 -7.90 6.34 -1.29
C TYR A 87 -8.35 7.48 -0.37
N GLN A 88 -9.19 7.14 0.62
CA GLN A 88 -9.41 7.98 1.79
C GLN A 88 -8.26 7.75 2.77
N ARG A 89 -7.71 8.82 3.37
CA ARG A 89 -6.73 8.68 4.46
C ARG A 89 -7.33 7.78 5.55
N GLY A 90 -6.65 6.68 5.85
CA GLY A 90 -7.13 5.68 6.82
C GLY A 90 -7.79 4.44 6.20
N GLN A 91 -8.00 4.37 4.88
CA GLN A 91 -8.28 3.10 4.19
C GLN A 91 -7.01 2.24 4.18
N HIS A 92 -6.80 1.53 5.28
CA HIS A 92 -6.01 0.32 5.29
C HIS A 92 -6.75 -0.74 4.48
N CYS A 93 -6.04 -1.68 3.86
CA CYS A 93 -6.66 -2.83 3.21
C CYS A 93 -7.46 -3.62 4.26
N THR A 94 -8.74 -3.29 4.47
CA THR A 94 -9.63 -4.06 5.33
C THR A 94 -10.20 -5.22 4.52
N ASP A 95 -9.34 -6.01 3.90
CA ASP A 95 -9.64 -7.43 3.74
C ASP A 95 -9.36 -8.07 5.10
N ARG A 96 -10.38 -8.02 5.96
CA ARG A 96 -10.61 -9.10 6.93
C ARG A 96 -9.57 -9.27 8.04
N LEU A 97 -9.09 -8.19 8.65
CA LEU A 97 -8.27 -8.26 9.87
C LEU A 97 -8.83 -7.45 11.06
N GLU A 98 -9.62 -6.40 10.84
CA GLU A 98 -10.05 -5.53 11.96
C GLU A 98 -11.08 -6.19 12.89
N ASP A 99 -11.97 -7.03 12.38
CA ASP A 99 -12.85 -7.87 13.24
C ASP A 99 -12.04 -8.94 14.00
N SER A 100 -10.90 -9.37 13.46
CA SER A 100 -10.00 -10.29 14.17
C SER A 100 -9.16 -9.59 15.24
N ILE A 101 -8.86 -8.29 15.09
CA ILE A 101 -8.09 -7.53 16.10
C ILE A 101 -8.99 -7.05 17.24
N ARG A 102 -10.24 -6.65 16.97
CA ARG A 102 -11.18 -6.23 18.04
C ARG A 102 -11.77 -7.40 18.83
N THR A 103 -11.64 -8.62 18.31
CA THR A 103 -12.01 -9.87 18.99
C THR A 103 -10.79 -10.67 19.44
N LEU A 104 -9.63 -10.02 19.63
CA LEU A 104 -8.64 -10.61 20.51
C LEU A 104 -9.10 -10.33 21.94
N PRO A 105 -9.36 -11.37 22.76
CA PRO A 105 -9.52 -11.13 24.19
C PRO A 105 -8.29 -10.35 24.66
N ALA A 106 -8.50 -9.33 25.48
CA ALA A 106 -7.41 -8.61 26.14
C ALA A 106 -6.37 -9.63 26.63
N PRO A 107 -5.06 -9.39 26.46
CA PRO A 107 -4.04 -10.34 26.87
C PRO A 107 -4.35 -10.75 28.30
N THR A 108 -4.69 -12.02 28.46
CA THR A 108 -4.97 -12.59 29.76
C THR A 108 -3.72 -12.36 30.62
N PRO A 109 -3.87 -12.11 31.93
CA PRO A 109 -2.77 -11.77 32.81
C PRO A 109 -1.72 -12.89 33.00
N ASP A 110 -1.85 -14.00 32.26
CA ASP A 110 -0.97 -15.17 32.32
C ASP A 110 0.10 -15.23 31.21
N PHE A 111 0.20 -14.24 30.31
CA PHE A 111 1.35 -14.19 29.39
C PHE A 111 2.60 -13.73 30.14
N ASN A 112 3.24 -14.66 30.85
CA ASN A 112 4.52 -14.41 31.46
C ASN A 112 5.62 -14.45 30.39
N GLN A 113 6.08 -13.26 29.99
CA GLN A 113 7.13 -13.09 28.97
C GLN A 113 8.40 -13.87 29.32
N GLU A 114 8.70 -14.02 30.62
CA GLU A 114 9.85 -14.78 31.10
C GLU A 114 9.72 -16.29 30.81
N ASP A 115 8.51 -16.85 31.00
CA ASP A 115 8.25 -18.27 30.71
C ASP A 115 8.32 -18.54 29.20
N ALA A 116 7.85 -17.61 28.37
CA ALA A 116 7.98 -17.69 26.92
C ALA A 116 9.45 -17.63 26.47
N TYR A 117 10.25 -16.74 27.06
CA TYR A 117 11.68 -16.62 26.78
C TYR A 117 12.44 -17.90 27.19
N MET A 118 12.11 -18.47 28.35
CA MET A 118 12.69 -19.73 28.81
C MET A 118 12.36 -20.91 27.88
N GLN A 119 11.13 -20.99 27.38
CA GLN A 119 10.73 -22.00 26.39
C GLN A 119 11.53 -21.88 25.09
N VAL A 120 11.71 -20.65 24.58
CA VAL A 120 12.53 -20.42 23.39
C VAL A 120 13.98 -20.86 23.63
N ARG A 121 14.55 -20.53 24.79
CA ARG A 121 15.92 -20.92 25.13
C ARG A 121 16.11 -22.43 25.21
N GLN A 122 15.22 -23.15 25.88
CA GLN A 122 15.26 -24.62 25.95
C GLN A 122 15.18 -25.27 24.56
N VAL A 123 14.30 -24.77 23.68
CA VAL A 123 14.14 -25.31 22.33
C VAL A 123 15.32 -24.96 21.43
N PHE A 124 15.91 -23.78 21.64
CA PHE A 124 17.11 -23.33 20.93
C PHE A 124 18.33 -24.18 21.29
N ASP A 125 18.53 -24.49 22.58
CA ASP A 125 19.67 -25.30 23.04
C ASP A 125 19.60 -26.75 22.53
N THR A 126 18.40 -27.30 22.37
CA THR A 126 18.17 -28.65 21.80
C THR A 126 18.18 -28.67 20.26
N LEU A 127 18.41 -27.53 19.61
CA LEU A 127 18.37 -27.42 18.16
C LEU A 127 19.72 -27.85 17.55
N GLN A 128 19.70 -28.95 16.78
CA GLN A 128 20.84 -29.39 15.98
C GLN A 128 20.90 -28.62 14.65
N VAL A 129 21.25 -27.34 14.73
CA VAL A 129 21.54 -26.48 13.57
C VAL A 129 23.01 -26.05 13.58
N SER A 130 23.50 -25.57 12.44
CA SER A 130 24.88 -25.10 12.32
C SER A 130 25.19 -23.98 13.31
N GLU A 131 26.44 -23.92 13.78
CA GLU A 131 26.88 -22.92 14.77
C GLU A 131 26.69 -21.48 14.27
N LEU A 132 26.85 -21.28 12.96
CA LEU A 132 26.56 -20.01 12.29
C LEU A 132 25.08 -19.62 12.41
N SER A 133 24.17 -20.58 12.18
CA SER A 133 22.73 -20.38 12.32
C SER A 133 22.37 -19.98 13.76
N LYS A 134 22.95 -20.66 14.75
CA LYS A 134 22.75 -20.33 16.17
C LYS A 134 23.20 -18.91 16.48
N ARG A 135 24.39 -18.53 16.00
CA ARG A 135 24.95 -17.20 16.22
C ARG A 135 24.09 -16.10 15.60
N ILE A 136 23.57 -16.30 14.39
CA ILE A 136 22.66 -15.36 13.72
C ILE A 136 21.38 -15.16 14.53
N PHE A 137 20.78 -16.25 15.02
CA PHE A 137 19.58 -16.17 15.82
C PHE A 137 19.83 -15.48 17.17
N ALA A 138 20.89 -15.86 17.87
CA ALA A 138 21.25 -15.29 19.17
C ALA A 138 21.52 -13.78 19.09
N TRP A 139 22.21 -13.35 18.04
CA TRP A 139 22.54 -11.94 17.81
C TRP A 139 21.30 -11.04 17.75
N ARG A 140 20.24 -11.49 17.07
CA ARG A 140 19.02 -10.70 16.93
C ARG A 140 18.01 -10.90 18.05
N PHE A 141 17.88 -12.14 18.54
CA PHE A 141 16.84 -12.52 19.49
C PHE A 141 17.27 -12.35 20.95
N PHE A 142 18.51 -12.74 21.29
CA PHE A 142 19.02 -12.68 22.67
C PHE A 142 19.82 -11.41 22.94
N GLU A 143 20.68 -10.98 21.99
CA GLU A 143 21.50 -9.77 22.16
C GLU A 143 20.79 -8.49 21.71
N GLY A 144 19.66 -8.60 21.00
CA GLY A 144 18.86 -7.46 20.55
C GLY A 144 19.52 -6.57 19.49
N LYS A 145 20.63 -7.02 18.90
CA LYS A 145 21.40 -6.25 17.92
C LYS A 145 20.77 -6.28 16.53
N THR A 146 21.09 -5.28 15.72
CA THR A 146 20.58 -5.20 14.35
C THR A 146 21.39 -6.10 13.41
N PHE A 147 20.77 -6.55 12.31
CA PHE A 147 21.48 -7.32 11.28
C PHE A 147 22.46 -6.49 10.46
N ALA A 148 22.39 -5.15 10.53
CA ALA A 148 23.33 -4.25 9.86
C ALA A 148 24.72 -4.27 10.52
N GLU A 149 24.77 -4.52 11.82
CA GLU A 149 26.00 -4.60 12.62
C GLU A 149 26.57 -6.02 12.66
N TRP A 150 26.03 -6.95 11.86
CA TRP A 150 26.47 -8.32 11.85
C TRP A 150 27.94 -8.42 11.39
N PRO A 151 28.86 -8.99 12.20
CA PRO A 151 30.29 -8.98 11.92
C PRO A 151 30.74 -10.06 10.93
N GLY A 152 29.84 -10.89 10.43
CA GLY A 152 30.16 -11.99 9.53
C GLY A 152 30.09 -11.61 8.04
N PRO A 153 30.73 -12.38 7.15
CA PRO A 153 30.79 -12.12 5.71
C PRO A 153 29.47 -12.43 4.96
N GLU A 154 28.43 -12.87 5.67
CA GLU A 154 27.17 -13.30 5.09
C GLU A 154 26.34 -12.14 4.54
N SER A 155 25.65 -12.38 3.42
CA SER A 155 24.73 -11.39 2.88
C SER A 155 23.54 -11.13 3.81
N PRO A 156 22.98 -9.90 3.86
CA PRO A 156 21.80 -9.58 4.67
C PRO A 156 20.64 -10.54 4.40
N LYS A 157 20.39 -10.87 3.12
CA LYS A 157 19.34 -11.81 2.72
C LYS A 157 19.53 -13.18 3.37
N PHE A 158 20.74 -13.72 3.34
CA PHE A 158 21.06 -15.00 3.98
C PHE A 158 20.85 -14.96 5.50
N ILE A 159 21.20 -13.85 6.15
CA ILE A 159 21.01 -13.65 7.60
C ILE A 159 19.51 -13.66 7.93
N TYR A 160 18.69 -12.90 7.18
CA TYR A 160 17.24 -12.87 7.36
C TYR A 160 16.59 -14.24 7.11
N ASP A 161 16.95 -14.91 6.02
CA ASP A 161 16.41 -16.22 5.67
C ASP A 161 16.76 -17.27 6.74
N THR A 162 18.01 -17.25 7.23
CA THR A 162 18.48 -18.13 8.30
C THR A 162 17.76 -17.87 9.60
N PHE A 163 17.60 -16.60 9.99
CA PHE A 163 16.87 -16.20 11.18
C PHE A 163 15.41 -16.68 11.14
N ASN A 164 14.69 -16.37 10.05
CA ASN A 164 13.29 -16.75 9.87
C ASN A 164 13.10 -18.26 9.88
N ARG A 165 14.03 -19.01 9.28
CA ARG A 165 14.01 -20.48 9.29
C ARG A 165 14.13 -21.04 10.71
N ILE A 166 15.05 -20.51 11.52
CA ILE A 166 15.23 -20.95 12.91
C ILE A 166 14.01 -20.58 13.76
N LEU A 167 13.50 -19.36 13.60
CA LEU A 167 12.30 -18.90 14.28
C LEU A 167 11.10 -19.81 13.98
N LEU A 168 10.93 -20.21 12.71
CA LEU A 168 9.88 -21.14 12.31
C LEU A 168 10.03 -22.49 13.01
N ILE A 169 11.24 -23.05 13.05
CA ILE A 169 11.52 -24.35 13.69
C ILE A 169 11.23 -24.28 15.19
N ILE A 170 11.69 -23.22 15.87
CA ILE A 170 11.43 -23.01 17.30
C ILE A 170 9.94 -22.89 17.56
N SER A 171 9.23 -22.05 16.80
CA SER A 171 7.78 -21.86 16.95
C SER A 171 6.98 -23.16 16.71
N ALA A 172 7.43 -24.01 15.78
CA ALA A 172 6.81 -25.30 15.51
C ALA A 172 7.06 -26.30 16.65
N LYS A 173 8.28 -26.31 17.21
CA LYS A 173 8.63 -27.17 18.35
C LYS A 173 7.88 -26.76 19.62
N ILE A 174 7.78 -25.46 19.93
CA ILE A 174 7.00 -24.96 21.08
C ILE A 174 5.53 -25.34 20.93
N ARG A 175 4.94 -25.15 19.73
CA ARG A 175 3.55 -25.54 19.46
C ARG A 175 3.31 -27.05 19.65
N ARG A 176 4.25 -27.90 19.24
CA ARG A 176 4.17 -29.35 19.50
C ARG A 176 4.32 -29.70 20.99
N LYS A 177 5.16 -28.98 21.73
CA LYS A 177 5.37 -29.20 23.18
C LYS A 177 4.14 -28.81 24.01
N ASN A 178 3.39 -27.80 23.56
CA ASN A 178 2.22 -27.27 24.24
C ASN A 178 0.89 -27.82 23.68
N ALA A 179 0.94 -28.84 22.81
CA ALA A 179 -0.25 -29.53 22.33
C ALA A 179 -0.72 -30.53 23.40
N PRO A 180 -2.04 -30.58 23.73
CA PRO A 180 -2.60 -31.47 24.74
C PRO A 180 -2.51 -32.96 24.36
#